data_AF-A0A8H5CCC6-F1
#
_entry.id   AF-A0A8H5CCC6-F1
#
_cell.length_a   1.000
_cell.length_b   1.000
_cell.length_c   1.000
_cell.angle_alpha   90.00
_cell.angle_beta   90.00
_cell.angle_gamma   90.00
#
_symmetry.space_group_name_H-M   'P 1'
#
loop_
_entity.id
_entity.type
_entity.pdbx_description
1 polymer ?
#
loop_
_entity_poly.entity_id
_entity_poly.type
_entity_poly.pdbx_seq_one_letter_code
_entity_poly.pdbx_strand_id
1 'polypeptide(L)'
;MFGIDDPSVLEKFEQDELEHPTPRKETGGRIIYQSRELQMPSRLSAPVLCDFGSSVWGEEEHREDVQPDVYRSPEVILEVPWSYEIDVWNIGCAIWDMFEGGHLFDGTDPEHGVYRSRAHLAEMIALLGPPPPEFVARGEFQAGIPIPRSIPLTDRETNLEGSDKRMFVEFLDKMLQWDPKNRQTPKQLLQDEWLRKHTQS
;
A
#
# COMPACT_ATOMS: atom_id res chain seq x y z
N MET A 1 6.50 -9.83 -3.54
CA MET A 1 7.02 -11.20 -3.73
C MET A 1 8.30 -11.32 -2.92
N PHE A 2 8.61 -12.45 -2.28
CA PHE A 2 9.94 -12.63 -1.66
C PHE A 2 10.95 -12.97 -2.75
N GLY A 3 12.17 -12.45 -2.66
CA GLY A 3 13.22 -12.87 -3.56
C GLY A 3 13.50 -14.38 -3.43
N ILE A 4 14.06 -14.94 -4.50
CA ILE A 4 14.49 -16.33 -4.56
C ILE A 4 16.01 -16.32 -4.50
N ASP A 5 16.57 -16.57 -3.32
CA ASP A 5 18.03 -16.69 -3.13
C ASP A 5 18.57 -18.07 -3.58
N ASP A 6 17.68 -19.04 -3.74
CA ASP A 6 18.01 -20.40 -4.17
C ASP A 6 17.50 -20.65 -5.61
N PRO A 7 18.36 -20.47 -6.63
CA PRO A 7 17.96 -20.63 -8.04
C PRO A 7 17.53 -22.06 -8.39
N SER A 8 17.88 -23.06 -7.57
CA SER A 8 17.48 -24.46 -7.81
C SER A 8 15.96 -24.65 -7.81
N VAL A 9 15.22 -23.76 -7.14
CA VAL A 9 13.75 -23.74 -7.17
C VAL A 9 13.22 -23.47 -8.58
N LEU A 10 13.86 -22.54 -9.31
CA LEU A 10 13.48 -22.21 -10.69
C LEU A 10 13.95 -23.30 -11.66
N GLU A 11 15.17 -23.81 -11.49
CA GLU A 11 15.71 -24.90 -12.32
C GLU A 11 14.84 -26.15 -12.22
N LYS A 12 14.42 -26.51 -11.00
CA LYS A 12 13.51 -27.65 -10.78
C LYS A 12 12.14 -27.40 -11.38
N PHE A 13 11.59 -26.19 -11.26
CA PHE A 13 10.32 -25.84 -11.88
C PHE A 13 10.37 -26.01 -13.41
N GLU A 14 11.45 -25.54 -14.05
CA GLU A 14 11.67 -25.72 -15.49
C GLU A 14 11.80 -27.21 -15.85
N GLN A 15 12.63 -27.95 -15.10
CA GLN A 15 12.82 -29.39 -15.33
C GLN A 15 11.51 -30.16 -15.19
N ASP A 16 10.71 -29.87 -14.17
CA ASP A 16 9.43 -30.53 -13.95
C ASP A 16 8.42 -30.20 -15.08
N GLU A 17 8.50 -29.01 -15.68
CA GLU A 17 7.68 -28.63 -16.86
C GLU A 17 8.13 -29.33 -18.14
N LEU A 18 9.44 -29.54 -18.31
CA LEU A 18 9.99 -30.30 -19.43
C LEU A 18 9.64 -31.79 -19.35
N GLU A 19 9.74 -32.38 -18.16
CA GLU A 19 9.47 -33.80 -17.95
C GLU A 19 7.96 -34.12 -17.91
N HIS A 20 7.16 -33.22 -17.33
CA HIS A 20 5.74 -33.43 -17.10
C HIS A 20 4.90 -32.22 -17.53
N PRO A 21 4.78 -31.91 -18.84
CA PRO A 21 4.15 -30.68 -19.32
C PRO A 21 2.75 -30.44 -18.74
N THR A 22 2.49 -29.20 -18.30
CA THR A 22 1.17 -28.81 -17.80
C THR A 22 0.11 -28.94 -18.89
N PRO A 23 -1.14 -29.27 -18.51
CA PRO A 23 -2.25 -29.22 -19.45
C PRO A 23 -2.35 -27.85 -20.10
N ARG A 24 -2.54 -27.84 -21.42
CA ARG A 24 -2.63 -26.61 -22.21
C ARG A 24 -3.81 -26.67 -23.18
N LYS A 25 -4.36 -25.51 -23.51
CA LYS A 25 -5.40 -25.37 -24.54
C LYS A 25 -5.02 -24.29 -25.54
N GLU A 26 -5.35 -24.51 -26.80
CA GLU A 26 -5.21 -23.51 -27.86
C GLU A 26 -6.56 -22.81 -28.07
N THR A 27 -6.57 -21.49 -28.01
CA THR A 27 -7.78 -20.69 -28.24
C THR A 27 -7.41 -19.33 -28.79
N GLY A 28 -8.01 -18.93 -29.92
CA GLY A 28 -7.76 -17.62 -30.53
C GLY A 28 -6.29 -17.39 -30.93
N GLY A 29 -5.58 -18.42 -31.39
CA GLY A 29 -4.18 -18.31 -31.83
C GLY A 29 -3.14 -18.20 -30.71
N ARG A 30 -3.54 -18.36 -29.44
CA ARG A 30 -2.65 -18.42 -28.28
C ARG A 30 -2.78 -19.75 -27.55
N ILE A 31 -1.68 -20.17 -26.92
CA ILE A 31 -1.64 -21.32 -26.04
C ILE A 31 -1.80 -20.81 -24.60
N ILE A 32 -2.73 -21.40 -23.86
CA ILE A 32 -2.94 -21.13 -22.44
C ILE A 32 -2.54 -22.38 -21.67
N TYR A 33 -1.59 -22.24 -20.76
CA TYR A 33 -1.11 -23.31 -19.89
C TYR A 33 -1.82 -23.24 -18.54
N GLN A 34 -2.10 -24.41 -17.95
CA GLN A 34 -2.49 -24.48 -16.55
C GLN A 34 -1.28 -24.08 -15.69
N SER A 35 -1.48 -23.20 -14.71
CA SER A 35 -0.40 -22.78 -13.81
C SER A 35 0.15 -23.98 -13.03
N ARG A 36 1.48 -24.09 -12.98
CA ARG A 36 2.22 -24.98 -12.08
C ARG A 36 2.57 -24.24 -10.79
N GLU A 37 2.51 -24.95 -9.68
CA GLU A 37 2.97 -24.40 -8.39
C GLU A 37 4.49 -24.28 -8.37
N LEU A 38 4.98 -23.11 -8.00
CA LEU A 38 6.39 -22.90 -7.69
C LEU A 38 6.65 -23.33 -6.25
N GLN A 39 7.67 -24.19 -6.03
CA GLN A 39 8.02 -24.62 -4.68
C GLN A 39 8.48 -23.42 -3.85
N MET A 40 7.98 -23.32 -2.62
CA MET A 40 8.45 -22.28 -1.70
C MET A 40 9.91 -22.56 -1.31
N PRO A 41 10.83 -21.60 -1.50
CA PRO A 41 12.21 -21.78 -1.08
C PRO A 41 12.28 -22.00 0.44
N SER A 42 13.24 -22.82 0.89
CA SER A 42 13.45 -23.12 2.31
C SER A 42 13.89 -21.90 3.12
N ARG A 43 14.42 -20.88 2.45
CA ARG A 43 14.80 -19.59 3.01
C ARG A 43 14.18 -18.48 2.16
N LEU A 44 13.38 -17.64 2.80
CA LEU A 44 12.87 -16.41 2.21
C LEU A 44 13.98 -15.36 2.20
N SER A 45 14.10 -14.63 1.10
CA SER A 45 14.99 -13.48 1.02
C SER A 45 14.24 -12.17 1.13
N ALA A 46 14.93 -11.05 0.96
CA ALA A 46 14.31 -9.74 1.07
C ALA A 46 13.09 -9.63 0.13
N PRO A 47 12.01 -8.98 0.56
CA PRO A 47 10.89 -8.72 -0.32
C PRO A 47 11.34 -7.87 -1.52
N VAL A 48 10.81 -8.21 -2.68
CA VAL A 48 11.06 -7.52 -3.94
C VAL A 48 9.72 -7.00 -4.46
N LEU A 49 9.72 -5.74 -4.92
CA LEU A 49 8.59 -5.18 -5.67
C LEU A 49 8.40 -5.98 -6.95
N CYS A 50 7.16 -6.37 -7.21
CA CYS A 50 6.78 -7.20 -8.33
C CYS A 50 5.44 -6.71 -8.87
N ASP A 51 5.03 -7.27 -10.00
CA ASP A 51 3.76 -6.93 -10.67
C ASP A 51 3.66 -5.44 -11.06
N PHE A 52 4.42 -5.08 -12.08
CA PHE A 52 4.41 -3.74 -12.67
C PHE A 52 3.27 -3.56 -13.69
N GLY A 53 2.23 -4.40 -13.66
CA GLY A 53 1.11 -4.36 -14.60
C GLY A 53 0.29 -3.08 -14.55
N SER A 54 0.32 -2.38 -13.41
CA SER A 54 -0.35 -1.09 -13.19
C SER A 54 0.63 0.08 -13.04
N SER A 55 1.91 -0.12 -13.33
CA SER A 55 2.91 0.95 -13.23
C SER A 55 2.79 1.93 -14.39
N VAL A 56 2.98 3.22 -14.08
CA VAL A 56 2.92 4.33 -15.05
C VAL A 56 4.21 5.15 -15.00
N TRP A 57 4.46 5.96 -16.03
CA TRP A 57 5.61 6.86 -16.11
C TRP A 57 5.40 8.10 -15.25
N GLY A 58 6.42 8.55 -14.52
CA GLY A 58 6.28 9.65 -13.55
C GLY A 58 6.25 11.04 -14.17
N GLU A 59 6.56 11.17 -15.47
CA GLU A 59 6.65 12.44 -16.19
C GLU A 59 5.29 12.99 -16.66
N GLU A 60 4.25 12.17 -16.61
CA GLU A 60 2.89 12.50 -17.05
C GLU A 60 2.02 12.96 -15.86
N GLU A 61 1.02 13.80 -16.13
CA GLU A 61 -0.02 14.11 -15.13
C GLU A 61 -1.02 12.96 -15.10
N HIS A 62 -1.26 12.41 -13.90
CA HIS A 62 -2.18 11.30 -13.70
C HIS A 62 -3.37 11.70 -12.85
N ARG A 63 -4.55 11.16 -13.17
CA ARG A 63 -5.84 11.39 -12.48
C ARG A 63 -6.74 10.15 -12.47
N GLU A 64 -6.24 9.04 -12.97
CA GLU A 64 -6.95 7.78 -13.06
C GLU A 64 -7.23 7.23 -11.66
N ASP A 65 -8.29 6.43 -11.55
CA ASP A 65 -8.56 5.63 -10.35
C ASP A 65 -7.53 4.49 -10.28
N VAL A 66 -6.59 4.65 -9.36
CA VAL A 66 -5.49 3.72 -9.09
C VAL A 66 -5.52 3.33 -7.62
N GLN A 67 -4.63 2.40 -7.25
CA GLN A 67 -4.47 1.85 -5.91
C GLN A 67 -5.63 0.93 -5.48
N PRO A 68 -5.37 -0.12 -4.69
CA PRO A 68 -6.45 -0.87 -4.07
C PRO A 68 -7.22 -0.01 -3.07
N ASP A 69 -8.50 -0.31 -2.90
CA ASP A 69 -9.48 0.48 -2.15
C ASP A 69 -8.99 0.94 -0.75
N VAL A 70 -8.47 0.03 0.07
CA VAL A 70 -8.01 0.28 1.46
C VAL A 70 -6.69 1.05 1.54
N TYR A 71 -5.94 1.11 0.44
CA TYR A 71 -4.67 1.83 0.37
C TYR A 71 -4.81 3.14 -0.41
N ARG A 72 -5.97 3.43 -1.01
CA ARG A 72 -6.17 4.60 -1.87
C ARG A 72 -5.86 5.90 -1.12
N SER A 73 -5.05 6.74 -1.74
CA SER A 73 -4.59 8.02 -1.18
C SER A 73 -5.65 9.13 -1.29
N PRO A 74 -5.55 10.20 -0.48
CA PRO A 74 -6.50 11.30 -0.50
C PRO A 74 -6.66 11.96 -1.88
N GLU A 75 -5.56 12.19 -2.59
CA GLU A 75 -5.56 12.83 -3.90
C GLU A 75 -6.23 11.99 -4.98
N VAL A 76 -6.10 10.66 -4.92
CA VAL A 76 -6.81 9.75 -5.84
C VAL A 76 -8.30 9.73 -5.51
N ILE A 77 -8.68 9.68 -4.23
CA ILE A 77 -10.09 9.74 -3.83
C ILE A 77 -10.75 11.06 -4.26
N LEU A 78 -10.02 12.16 -4.22
CA LEU A 78 -10.51 13.50 -4.55
C LEU A 78 -10.31 13.87 -6.03
N GLU A 79 -9.83 12.95 -6.86
CA GLU A 79 -9.58 13.15 -8.30
C GLU A 79 -8.63 14.34 -8.59
N VAL A 80 -7.71 14.60 -7.67
CA VAL A 80 -6.63 15.59 -7.78
C VAL A 80 -5.44 14.96 -8.52
N PRO A 81 -4.66 15.72 -9.31
CA PRO A 81 -3.45 15.21 -9.92
C PRO A 81 -2.52 14.53 -8.91
N TRP A 82 -1.99 13.38 -9.31
CA TRP A 82 -1.13 12.59 -8.47
C TRP A 82 0.16 12.19 -9.20
N SER A 83 1.17 11.80 -8.41
CA SER A 83 2.46 11.27 -8.88
C SER A 83 2.93 10.20 -7.87
N TYR A 84 4.23 9.88 -7.83
CA TYR A 84 4.80 8.79 -7.03
C TYR A 84 4.51 8.89 -5.52
N GLU A 85 4.12 10.06 -5.00
CA GLU A 85 3.75 10.24 -3.60
C GLU A 85 2.56 9.37 -3.17
N ILE A 86 1.73 8.88 -4.11
CA ILE A 86 0.67 7.91 -3.82
C ILE A 86 1.25 6.58 -3.31
N ASP A 87 2.43 6.18 -3.80
CA ASP A 87 3.11 4.96 -3.36
C ASP A 87 3.66 5.12 -1.94
N VAL A 88 4.10 6.34 -1.58
CA VAL A 88 4.53 6.66 -0.21
C VAL A 88 3.36 6.50 0.77
N TRP A 89 2.16 6.93 0.37
CA TRP A 89 0.94 6.70 1.16
C TRP A 89 0.63 5.20 1.26
N ASN A 90 0.68 4.44 0.15
CA ASN A 90 0.47 2.99 0.17
C ASN A 90 1.42 2.27 1.13
N ILE A 91 2.70 2.65 1.12
CA ILE A 91 3.71 2.09 2.03
C ILE A 91 3.36 2.41 3.49
N GLY A 92 2.92 3.63 3.81
CA GLY A 92 2.47 4.00 5.15
C GLY A 92 1.32 3.11 5.65
N CYS A 93 0.29 2.92 4.84
CA CYS A 93 -0.82 2.01 5.16
C CYS A 93 -0.35 0.55 5.27
N ALA A 94 0.46 0.06 4.33
CA ALA A 94 0.95 -1.32 4.36
C ALA A 94 1.82 -1.61 5.60
N ILE A 95 2.66 -0.65 6.02
CA ILE A 95 3.46 -0.77 7.24
C ILE A 95 2.55 -0.91 8.46
N TRP A 96 1.52 -0.06 8.55
CA TRP A 96 0.54 -0.15 9.62
C TRP A 96 -0.13 -1.53 9.66
N ASP A 97 -0.64 -1.99 8.52
CA ASP A 97 -1.35 -3.27 8.42
C ASP A 97 -0.49 -4.47 8.81
N MET A 98 0.80 -4.44 8.44
CA MET A 98 1.76 -5.47 8.83
C MET A 98 2.05 -5.48 10.33
N PHE A 99 2.06 -4.31 10.98
CA PHE A 99 2.33 -4.18 12.41
C PHE A 99 1.10 -4.51 13.26
N GLU A 100 -0.05 -3.95 12.93
CA GLU A 100 -1.28 -4.07 13.74
C GLU A 100 -2.18 -5.24 13.32
N GLY A 101 -1.91 -5.90 12.20
CA GLY A 101 -2.66 -7.07 11.74
C GLY A 101 -4.06 -6.74 11.21
N GLY A 102 -4.30 -5.49 10.80
CA GLY A 102 -5.57 -5.02 10.25
C GLY A 102 -5.42 -3.69 9.50
N HIS A 103 -6.40 -3.37 8.65
CA HIS A 103 -6.33 -2.19 7.78
C HIS A 103 -6.34 -0.88 8.56
N LEU A 104 -5.50 0.07 8.15
CA LEU A 104 -5.56 1.44 8.67
C LEU A 104 -6.90 2.12 8.33
N PHE A 105 -7.40 1.83 7.13
CA PHE A 105 -8.68 2.31 6.60
C PHE A 105 -9.44 1.15 5.96
N ASP A 106 -10.70 0.96 6.35
CA ASP A 106 -11.58 -0.05 5.76
C ASP A 106 -12.44 0.55 4.65
N GLY A 107 -12.79 1.85 4.79
CA GLY A 107 -13.68 2.55 3.87
C GLY A 107 -15.06 1.92 3.75
N THR A 108 -15.48 1.10 4.72
CA THR A 108 -16.77 0.40 4.69
C THR A 108 -17.88 1.36 5.01
N ASP A 109 -18.73 1.59 4.02
CA ASP A 109 -19.84 2.50 4.13
C ASP A 109 -20.91 1.98 5.11
N PRO A 110 -21.29 2.73 6.16
CA PRO A 110 -22.22 2.24 7.17
C PRO A 110 -23.65 2.04 6.63
N GLU A 111 -24.01 2.71 5.53
CA GLU A 111 -25.33 2.57 4.91
C GLU A 111 -25.37 1.40 3.90
N HIS A 112 -24.24 1.10 3.24
CA HIS A 112 -24.19 0.12 2.14
C HIS A 112 -23.45 -1.19 2.47
N GLY A 113 -22.64 -1.21 3.52
CA GLY A 113 -21.84 -2.38 3.91
C GLY A 113 -20.74 -2.77 2.91
N VAL A 114 -20.36 -1.85 2.02
CA VAL A 114 -19.31 -2.05 1.01
C VAL A 114 -18.38 -0.84 0.98
N TYR A 115 -17.21 -0.98 0.40
CA TYR A 115 -16.28 0.13 0.24
C TYR A 115 -16.92 1.31 -0.50
N ARG A 116 -16.75 2.52 0.04
CA ARG A 116 -17.02 3.77 -0.66
C ARG A 116 -16.03 4.86 -0.24
N SER A 117 -15.56 5.62 -1.22
CA SER A 117 -14.66 6.77 -1.04
C SER A 117 -15.10 7.73 0.06
N ARG A 118 -16.41 7.96 0.22
CA ARG A 118 -16.96 8.86 1.24
C ARG A 118 -16.71 8.37 2.67
N ALA A 119 -16.75 7.06 2.88
CA ALA A 119 -16.47 6.44 4.17
C ALA A 119 -14.97 6.39 4.47
N HIS A 120 -14.17 6.09 3.44
CA HIS A 120 -12.71 6.15 3.54
C HIS A 120 -12.25 7.58 3.90
N LEU A 121 -12.77 8.62 3.25
CA LEU A 121 -12.49 10.01 3.62
C LEU A 121 -12.90 10.32 5.06
N ALA A 122 -14.04 9.81 5.54
CA ALA A 122 -14.46 10.01 6.91
C ALA A 122 -13.45 9.41 7.92
N GLU A 123 -12.92 8.23 7.63
CA GLU A 123 -11.86 7.60 8.44
C GLU A 123 -10.54 8.38 8.38
N MET A 124 -10.15 8.89 7.20
CA MET A 124 -9.00 9.78 7.06
C MET A 124 -9.15 11.05 7.90
N ILE A 125 -10.33 11.67 7.91
CA ILE A 125 -10.60 12.85 8.75
C ILE A 125 -10.56 12.49 10.23
N ALA A 126 -11.08 11.33 10.62
CA ALA A 126 -11.01 10.87 12.00
C ALA A 126 -9.55 10.65 12.46
N LEU A 127 -8.66 10.23 11.56
CA LEU A 127 -7.25 9.99 11.87
C LEU A 127 -6.40 11.26 11.82
N LEU A 128 -6.47 11.99 10.70
CA LEU A 128 -5.57 13.10 10.35
C LEU A 128 -6.13 14.48 10.72
N GLY A 129 -7.40 14.55 11.13
CA GLY A 129 -8.13 15.80 11.21
C GLY A 129 -8.63 16.27 9.83
N PRO A 130 -9.30 17.44 9.77
CA PRO A 130 -9.85 17.95 8.52
C PRO A 130 -8.74 18.23 7.49
N PRO A 131 -9.00 17.98 6.19
CA PRO A 131 -8.03 18.31 5.15
C PRO A 131 -7.78 19.82 5.07
N PRO A 132 -6.57 20.24 4.67
CA PRO A 132 -6.28 21.65 4.44
C PRO A 132 -7.21 22.25 3.36
N PRO A 133 -7.73 23.49 3.55
CA PRO A 133 -8.63 24.12 2.58
C PRO A 133 -8.07 24.21 1.17
N GLU A 134 -6.76 24.46 1.04
CA GLU A 134 -6.04 24.51 -0.22
C GLU A 134 -5.95 23.17 -0.96
N PHE A 135 -6.11 22.07 -0.23
CA PHE A 135 -6.17 20.71 -0.78
C PHE A 135 -7.59 20.39 -1.24
N VAL A 136 -8.58 20.71 -0.39
CA VAL A 136 -10.01 20.58 -0.71
C VAL A 136 -10.39 21.38 -1.97
N ALA A 137 -9.83 22.58 -2.15
CA ALA A 137 -10.12 23.42 -3.30
C ALA A 137 -9.67 22.82 -4.66
N ARG A 138 -8.89 21.74 -4.66
CA ARG A 138 -8.37 21.09 -5.88
C ARG A 138 -9.25 19.95 -6.39
N GLY A 139 -10.24 19.50 -5.62
CA GLY A 139 -11.08 18.34 -5.94
C GLY A 139 -12.48 18.42 -5.32
N GLU A 140 -13.29 17.37 -5.52
CA GLU A 140 -14.64 17.29 -4.94
C GLU A 140 -14.61 16.59 -3.57
N PHE A 141 -14.74 17.36 -2.49
CA PHE A 141 -14.71 16.83 -1.13
C PHE A 141 -16.11 16.75 -0.51
N GLN A 142 -16.67 15.53 -0.41
CA GLN A 142 -17.87 15.27 0.37
C GLN A 142 -17.84 13.88 1.01
N ALA A 143 -17.53 13.79 2.31
CA ALA A 143 -17.72 12.56 3.07
C ALA A 143 -19.21 12.21 3.22
N GLY A 144 -20.08 13.22 3.40
CA GLY A 144 -21.54 13.04 3.39
C GLY A 144 -22.10 12.07 4.44
N ILE A 145 -21.28 11.67 5.42
CA ILE A 145 -21.63 10.76 6.53
C ILE A 145 -21.00 11.27 7.83
N PRO A 146 -21.49 10.82 9.00
CA PRO A 146 -20.86 11.12 10.27
C PRO A 146 -19.40 10.65 10.31
N ILE A 147 -18.50 11.55 10.72
CA ILE A 147 -17.09 11.21 10.91
C ILE A 147 -16.99 10.26 12.14
N PRO A 148 -16.30 9.11 12.02
CA PRO A 148 -16.05 8.23 13.14
C PRO A 148 -15.33 8.93 14.29
N ARG A 149 -15.30 8.28 15.45
CA ARG A 149 -14.53 8.80 16.59
C ARG A 149 -13.05 8.93 16.20
N SER A 150 -12.49 10.12 16.41
CA SER A 150 -11.06 10.34 16.24
C SER A 150 -10.27 9.57 17.30
N ILE A 151 -9.36 8.73 16.83
CA ILE A 151 -8.41 7.96 17.66
C ILE A 151 -7.06 8.12 16.98
N PRO A 152 -6.10 8.85 17.59
CA PRO A 152 -4.77 9.06 17.04
C PRO A 152 -4.02 7.74 16.82
N LEU A 153 -3.05 7.73 15.89
CA LEU A 153 -2.17 6.57 15.66
C LEU A 153 -1.50 6.09 16.95
N THR A 154 -1.08 7.01 17.83
CA THR A 154 -0.49 6.68 19.14
C THR A 154 -1.41 5.88 20.05
N ASP A 155 -2.73 6.01 19.90
CA ASP A 155 -3.69 5.31 20.74
C ASP A 155 -4.18 4.02 20.06
N ARG A 156 -4.09 3.97 18.72
CA ARG A 156 -4.42 2.77 17.93
C ARG A 156 -3.30 1.73 17.92
N GLU A 157 -2.04 2.14 18.00
CA GLU A 157 -0.89 1.25 17.94
C GLU A 157 -0.79 0.46 19.26
N THR A 158 -0.67 -0.86 19.18
CA THR A 158 -0.73 -1.74 20.36
C THR A 158 0.45 -2.67 20.54
N ASN A 159 1.37 -2.72 19.57
CA ASN A 159 2.47 -3.67 19.54
C ASN A 159 3.78 -3.11 20.11
N LEU A 160 3.94 -1.79 20.14
CA LEU A 160 5.14 -1.10 20.60
C LEU A 160 4.87 -0.31 21.88
N GLU A 161 5.95 -0.01 22.61
CA GLU A 161 5.88 0.80 23.83
C GLU A 161 6.97 1.88 23.86
N GLY A 162 6.77 2.86 24.75
CA GLY A 162 7.76 3.87 25.08
C GLY A 162 8.25 4.68 23.88
N SER A 163 9.58 4.77 23.73
CA SER A 163 10.21 5.52 22.64
C SER A 163 9.98 4.91 21.27
N ASP A 164 9.90 3.59 21.18
CA ASP A 164 9.76 2.91 19.88
C ASP A 164 8.40 3.15 19.27
N LYS A 165 7.35 3.10 20.08
CA LYS A 165 6.00 3.50 19.69
C LYS A 165 5.96 4.93 19.14
N ARG A 166 6.59 5.87 19.87
CA ARG A 166 6.63 7.27 19.45
C ARG A 166 7.33 7.46 18.11
N MET A 167 8.54 6.89 17.97
CA MET A 167 9.32 6.99 16.74
C MET A 167 8.62 6.31 15.56
N PHE A 168 7.92 5.20 15.79
CA PHE A 168 7.12 4.51 14.76
C PHE A 168 5.95 5.37 14.28
N VAL A 169 5.19 5.96 15.20
CA VAL A 169 4.08 6.85 14.81
C VAL A 169 4.59 8.09 14.09
N GLU A 170 5.67 8.72 14.58
CA GLU A 170 6.32 9.84 13.89
C GLU A 170 6.86 9.45 12.49
N PHE A 171 7.27 8.19 12.31
CA PHE A 171 7.66 7.66 11.02
C PHE A 171 6.46 7.52 10.06
N LEU A 172 5.33 6.99 10.55
CA LEU A 172 4.09 6.91 9.77
C LEU A 172 3.52 8.29 9.41
N ASP A 173 3.57 9.26 10.33
CA ASP A 173 3.11 10.63 10.08
C ASP A 173 3.85 11.27 8.89
N LYS A 174 5.12 10.91 8.64
CA LYS A 174 5.90 11.43 7.48
C LYS A 174 5.39 10.90 6.14
N MET A 175 4.58 9.85 6.14
CA MET A 175 3.96 9.25 4.94
C MET A 175 2.48 9.59 4.83
N LEU A 176 1.76 9.64 5.95
CA LEU A 176 0.31 9.80 6.01
C LEU A 176 -0.09 11.28 6.10
N GLN A 177 0.16 12.02 5.03
CA GLN A 177 -0.17 13.45 4.91
C GLN A 177 -1.25 13.71 3.87
N TRP A 178 -2.14 14.67 4.15
CA TRP A 178 -3.17 15.13 3.22
C TRP A 178 -2.59 15.67 1.90
N ASP A 179 -1.75 16.71 1.97
CA ASP A 179 -1.07 17.22 0.76
C ASP A 179 0.15 16.33 0.46
N PRO A 180 0.23 15.72 -0.74
CA PRO A 180 1.33 14.84 -1.12
C PRO A 180 2.71 15.49 -0.99
N LYS A 181 2.79 16.82 -1.17
CA LYS A 181 4.04 17.58 -1.07
C LYS A 181 4.67 17.58 0.33
N ASN A 182 3.87 17.27 1.35
CA ASN A 182 4.32 17.19 2.73
C ASN A 182 4.83 15.78 3.09
N ARG A 183 4.63 14.78 2.21
CA ARG A 183 5.15 13.43 2.42
C ARG A 183 6.65 13.42 2.19
N GLN A 184 7.38 12.73 3.07
CA GLN A 184 8.80 12.52 2.85
C GLN A 184 9.03 11.52 1.71
N THR A 185 10.05 11.77 0.91
CA THR A 185 10.45 10.86 -0.17
C THR A 185 10.97 9.53 0.40
N PRO A 186 10.92 8.42 -0.36
CA PRO A 186 11.51 7.14 0.07
C PRO A 186 12.97 7.29 0.50
N LYS A 187 13.74 8.14 -0.18
CA LYS A 187 15.14 8.41 0.16
C LYS A 187 15.31 9.07 1.54
N GLN A 188 14.41 9.98 1.91
CA GLN A 188 14.42 10.61 3.23
C GLN A 188 13.95 9.63 4.31
N LEU A 189 12.90 8.85 4.04
CA LEU A 189 12.37 7.83 4.93
C LEU A 189 13.42 6.76 5.26
N LEU A 190 14.26 6.35 4.30
CA LEU A 190 15.39 5.43 4.55
C LEU A 190 16.42 5.97 5.56
N GLN A 191 16.43 7.27 5.82
CA GLN A 191 17.30 7.90 6.83
C GLN A 191 16.57 8.14 8.16
N ASP A 192 15.31 7.74 8.27
CA ASP A 192 14.52 7.93 9.46
C ASP A 192 15.14 7.24 10.69
N GLU A 193 15.03 7.89 11.85
CA GLU A 193 15.58 7.38 13.10
C GLU A 193 15.01 6.01 13.46
N TRP A 194 13.71 5.81 13.27
CA TRP A 194 13.06 4.55 13.60
C TRP A 194 13.60 3.40 12.73
N LEU A 195 13.71 3.61 11.41
CA LEU A 195 14.29 2.60 10.52
C LEU A 195 15.76 2.36 10.82
N ARG A 196 16.57 3.43 10.93
CA ARG A 196 18.01 3.30 11.19
C ARG A 196 18.31 2.57 12.50
N LYS A 197 17.50 2.77 13.53
CA LYS A 197 17.63 2.05 14.82
C LYS A 197 17.45 0.54 14.67
N HIS A 198 16.61 0.09 13.75
CA HIS A 198 16.21 -1.31 13.61
C HIS A 198 16.84 -2.04 12.40
N THR A 199 17.44 -1.31 11.44
CA THR A 199 18.06 -1.91 10.25
C THR A 199 19.59 -1.89 10.26
N GLN A 200 20.23 -1.16 11.18
CA GLN A 200 21.69 -1.20 11.33
C GLN A 200 22.08 -2.32 12.29
N SER A 201 22.30 -3.52 11.72
CA SER A 201 23.08 -4.61 12.33
C SER A 201 24.37 -4.81 11.56
#